data_AF-A0A7W0C649-F1
#
_entry.id   AF-A0A7W0C649-F1
#
_cell.length_a   1.000
_cell.length_b   1.000
_cell.length_c   1.000
_cell.angle_alpha   90.00
_cell.angle_beta   90.00
_cell.angle_gamma   90.00
#
_symmetry.space_group_name_H-M   'P 1'
#
loop_
_entity.id
_entity.type
_entity.pdbx_description
1 polymer ?
#
loop_
_entity_poly.entity_id
_entity_poly.type
_entity_poly.pdbx_seq_one_letter_code
_entity_poly.pdbx_strand_id
1 'polypeptide(L)'
;MLDVSVAYNRYKFLGHEFLTWLWYMIDTDFEALQKADPEMDALAIGNRIVLENHRHNRDETITIRGDGAGLEEGVMALTKGAKVTEMHLLFRAGELEWRFSVKGESLSISSLKTPQTAKLESAEDIEGAVLEKIYLVERVVKLVEQLYAQFARHRLDPDWDKKTVHRIMAWIRQGPAAD
;
A
#
# COMPACT_ATOMS: atom_id res chain seq x y z
N MET A 1 -2.00 18.12 24.21
CA MET A 1 -2.35 17.70 22.84
C MET A 1 -1.08 17.87 22.02
N LEU A 2 -0.59 16.81 21.36
CA LEU A 2 0.56 16.94 20.46
C LEU A 2 0.10 17.76 19.25
N ASP A 3 0.88 18.75 18.82
CA ASP A 3 0.63 19.46 17.57
C ASP A 3 0.63 18.47 16.39
N VAL A 4 -0.30 18.64 15.43
CA VAL A 4 -0.47 17.71 14.31
C VAL A 4 0.81 17.61 13.47
N SER A 5 1.52 18.72 13.27
CA SER A 5 2.77 18.76 12.51
C SER A 5 3.89 18.03 13.27
N VAL A 6 3.90 18.13 14.61
CA VAL A 6 4.85 17.38 15.45
C VAL A 6 4.54 15.89 15.42
N ALA A 7 3.27 15.50 15.51
CA ALA A 7 2.85 14.12 15.45
C ALA A 7 3.19 13.50 14.08
N TYR A 8 2.90 14.24 13.01
CA TYR A 8 3.23 13.86 11.64
C TYR A 8 4.73 13.57 11.48
N ASN A 9 5.60 14.52 11.83
CA ASN A 9 7.04 14.35 11.68
C ASN A 9 7.60 13.24 12.58
N ARG A 10 7.02 13.05 13.77
CA ARG A 10 7.44 12.00 14.71
C ARG A 10 7.02 10.60 14.28
N TYR A 11 5.86 10.45 13.65
CA TYR A 11 5.25 9.15 13.39
C TYR A 11 5.16 8.76 11.91
N LYS A 12 5.54 9.63 10.96
CA LYS A 12 5.53 9.30 9.52
C LYS A 12 6.30 8.02 9.17
N PHE A 13 7.32 7.66 9.96
CA PHE A 13 8.07 6.41 9.78
C PHE A 13 7.17 5.16 9.85
N LEU A 14 6.06 5.18 10.60
CA LEU A 14 5.13 4.06 10.69
C LEU A 14 4.48 3.80 9.33
N GLY A 15 4.12 4.86 8.61
CA GLY A 15 3.60 4.77 7.26
C GLY A 15 4.63 4.19 6.28
N HIS A 16 5.90 4.57 6.43
CA HIS A 16 6.96 4.06 5.57
C HIS A 16 7.29 2.59 5.87
N GLU A 17 7.29 2.20 7.15
CA GLU A 17 7.40 0.81 7.57
C GLU A 17 6.21 -0.02 7.08
N PHE A 18 4.99 0.51 7.17
CA PHE A 18 3.77 -0.11 6.67
C PHE A 18 3.85 -0.42 5.18
N LEU A 19 4.17 0.58 4.33
CA LEU A 19 4.24 0.34 2.89
C LEU A 19 5.37 -0.60 2.50
N THR A 20 6.50 -0.56 3.21
CA THR A 20 7.60 -1.52 3.00
C THR A 20 7.18 -2.94 3.39
N TRP A 21 6.47 -3.09 4.51
CA TRP A 21 5.91 -4.37 4.93
C TRP A 21 4.83 -4.87 3.96
N LEU A 22 3.99 -3.97 3.44
CA LEU A 22 2.93 -4.32 2.51
C LEU A 22 3.50 -4.90 1.21
N TRP A 23 4.57 -4.30 0.66
CA TRP A 23 5.29 -4.88 -0.48
C TRP A 23 5.77 -6.30 -0.16
N TYR A 24 6.50 -6.47 0.95
CA TYR A 24 6.96 -7.79 1.37
C TYR A 24 5.81 -8.81 1.47
N MET A 25 4.65 -8.42 2.01
CA MET A 25 3.50 -9.32 2.13
C MET A 25 2.85 -9.66 0.79
N ILE A 26 2.75 -8.70 -0.14
CA ILE A 26 2.26 -8.94 -1.50
C ILE A 26 3.09 -10.06 -2.16
N ASP A 27 4.41 -10.02 -2.00
CA ASP A 27 5.33 -10.97 -2.66
C ASP A 27 5.44 -12.32 -1.93
N THR A 28 5.09 -12.40 -0.64
CA THR A 28 5.42 -13.58 0.18
C THR A 28 4.24 -14.27 0.84
N ASP A 29 3.15 -13.56 1.12
CA ASP A 29 2.01 -14.10 1.88
C ASP A 29 0.73 -13.30 1.59
N PHE A 30 0.24 -13.41 0.35
CA PHE A 30 -1.00 -12.78 -0.07
C PHE A 30 -2.23 -13.30 0.72
N GLU A 31 -2.25 -14.58 1.10
CA GLU A 31 -3.33 -15.18 1.89
C GLU A 31 -3.51 -14.49 3.25
N ALA A 32 -2.42 -14.08 3.90
CA ALA A 32 -2.51 -13.30 5.13
C ALA A 32 -3.20 -11.94 4.89
N LEU A 33 -2.98 -11.30 3.75
CA LEU A 33 -3.60 -10.02 3.40
C LEU A 33 -5.10 -10.15 3.14
N GLN A 34 -5.60 -11.32 2.69
CA GLN A 34 -7.04 -11.57 2.48
C GLN A 34 -7.86 -11.47 3.78
N LYS A 35 -7.23 -11.47 4.96
CA LYS A 35 -7.92 -11.14 6.22
C LYS A 35 -8.42 -9.69 6.28
N ALA A 36 -7.92 -8.81 5.40
CA ALA A 36 -8.32 -7.40 5.34
C ALA A 36 -9.61 -7.21 4.54
N ASP A 37 -9.80 -8.03 3.51
CA ASP A 37 -11.01 -8.15 2.70
C ASP A 37 -11.09 -9.60 2.20
N PRO A 38 -12.00 -10.44 2.74
CA PRO A 38 -12.12 -11.85 2.36
C PRO A 38 -12.49 -12.11 0.90
N GLU A 39 -13.04 -11.11 0.21
CA GLU A 39 -13.36 -11.18 -1.21
C GLU A 39 -12.18 -10.73 -2.09
N MET A 40 -11.09 -10.24 -1.51
CA MET A 40 -9.88 -9.87 -2.24
C MET A 40 -9.22 -11.10 -2.85
N ASP A 41 -9.08 -11.10 -4.17
CA ASP A 41 -8.42 -12.19 -4.91
C ASP A 41 -7.06 -11.79 -5.47
N ALA A 42 -6.75 -10.48 -5.51
CA ALA A 42 -5.44 -9.97 -5.86
C ALA A 42 -5.19 -8.59 -5.23
N LEU A 43 -3.95 -8.36 -4.84
CA LEU A 43 -3.39 -7.05 -4.51
C LEU A 43 -1.99 -6.99 -5.10
N ALA A 44 -1.75 -6.06 -6.01
CA ALA A 44 -0.47 -5.92 -6.69
C ALA A 44 0.04 -4.48 -6.64
N ILE A 45 1.35 -4.30 -6.75
CA ILE A 45 1.95 -2.99 -6.96
C ILE A 45 1.67 -2.59 -8.40
N GLY A 46 1.12 -1.40 -8.61
CA GLY A 46 0.87 -0.89 -9.94
C GLY A 46 2.03 -0.06 -10.48
N ASN A 47 1.71 0.89 -11.33
CA ASN A 47 2.72 1.51 -12.18
C ASN A 47 3.56 2.61 -11.52
N ARG A 48 3.54 2.71 -10.18
CA ARG A 48 4.30 3.70 -9.43
C ARG A 48 4.63 3.23 -8.03
N ILE A 49 5.91 3.32 -7.67
CA ILE A 49 6.39 3.20 -6.29
C ILE A 49 7.46 4.27 -6.04
N VAL A 50 7.44 4.86 -4.84
CA VAL A 50 8.40 5.87 -4.41
C VAL A 50 9.10 5.39 -3.15
N LEU A 51 10.42 5.46 -3.15
CA LEU A 51 11.25 5.13 -2.01
C LEU A 51 12.11 6.33 -1.64
N GLU A 52 12.31 6.51 -0.33
CA GLU A 52 13.21 7.54 0.19
C GLU A 52 14.24 6.91 1.12
N ASN A 53 15.48 7.36 1.01
CA ASN A 53 16.55 7.04 1.93
C ASN A 53 17.08 8.34 2.54
N HIS A 54 16.94 8.46 3.86
CA HIS A 54 17.43 9.62 4.62
C HIS A 54 18.76 9.35 5.34
N ARG A 55 19.43 8.22 5.05
CA ARG A 55 20.73 7.93 5.66
C ARG A 55 21.76 8.98 5.26
N HIS A 56 22.63 9.34 6.20
CA HIS A 56 23.74 10.29 6.00
C HIS A 56 23.34 11.73 5.64
N ASN A 57 22.19 12.23 6.11
CA ASN A 57 21.72 13.60 5.80
C ASN A 57 21.59 13.87 4.29
N ARG A 58 21.33 12.82 3.49
CA ARG A 58 20.97 12.96 2.08
C ARG A 58 19.54 12.49 1.94
N ASP A 59 18.73 13.29 1.26
CA ASP A 59 17.39 12.90 0.86
C ASP A 59 17.48 12.33 -0.56
N GLU A 60 17.70 11.02 -0.64
CA GLU A 60 17.69 10.30 -1.91
C GLU A 60 16.26 9.78 -2.15
N THR A 61 15.67 10.20 -3.27
CA THR A 61 14.35 9.71 -3.71
C THR A 61 14.52 8.86 -4.96
N ILE A 62 13.98 7.65 -4.91
CA ILE A 62 13.87 6.73 -6.04
C ILE A 62 12.39 6.66 -6.41
N THR A 63 12.08 6.92 -7.68
CA THR A 63 10.73 6.80 -8.21
C THR A 63 10.78 5.85 -9.39
N ILE A 64 10.03 4.76 -9.30
CA ILE A 64 9.83 3.82 -10.40
C ILE A 64 8.45 4.10 -10.96
N ARG A 65 8.35 4.26 -12.28
CA ARG A 65 7.10 4.54 -12.98
C ARG A 65 7.07 3.86 -14.33
N GLY A 66 5.97 3.17 -14.62
CA GLY A 66 5.72 2.53 -15.91
C GLY A 66 4.85 1.29 -15.74
N ASP A 67 4.04 0.98 -16.73
CA ASP A 67 3.27 -0.27 -16.76
C ASP A 67 4.25 -1.41 -17.07
N GLY A 68 4.36 -2.40 -16.17
CA GLY A 68 5.34 -3.48 -16.29
C GLY A 68 6.80 -3.03 -16.04
N ALA A 69 7.01 -1.85 -15.44
CA ALA A 69 8.33 -1.50 -14.93
C ALA A 69 8.69 -2.48 -13.81
N GLY A 70 9.82 -3.16 -13.96
CA GLY A 70 10.34 -4.03 -12.92
C GLY A 70 10.65 -3.26 -11.64
N LEU A 71 10.68 -3.97 -10.51
CA LEU A 71 10.91 -3.39 -9.19
C LEU A 71 12.36 -3.57 -8.72
N GLU A 72 13.28 -3.98 -9.59
CA GLU A 72 14.67 -4.29 -9.27
C GLU A 72 15.41 -3.08 -8.68
N GLU A 73 15.22 -1.88 -9.23
CA GLU A 73 15.79 -0.66 -8.67
C GLU A 73 15.24 -0.35 -7.28
N GLY A 74 13.99 -0.71 -7.03
CA GLY A 74 13.31 -0.50 -5.76
C GLY A 74 13.87 -1.43 -4.69
N VAL A 75 14.09 -2.69 -5.04
CA VAL A 75 14.73 -3.69 -4.18
C VAL A 75 16.16 -3.28 -3.87
N MET A 76 16.91 -2.83 -4.89
CA MET A 76 18.25 -2.29 -4.68
C MET A 76 18.22 -1.09 -3.73
N ALA A 77 17.24 -0.18 -3.86
CA ALA A 77 17.08 0.93 -2.93
C ALA A 77 16.79 0.44 -1.49
N LEU A 78 15.93 -0.58 -1.32
CA LEU A 78 15.65 -1.21 -0.02
C LEU A 78 16.92 -1.81 0.61
N THR A 79 17.80 -2.45 -0.18
CA THR A 79 19.09 -2.97 0.34
C THR A 79 19.97 -1.87 0.93
N LYS A 80 19.92 -0.65 0.37
CA LYS A 80 20.64 0.54 0.85
C LYS A 80 19.97 1.21 2.05
N GLY A 81 18.83 0.69 2.51
CA GLY A 81 18.07 1.19 3.65
C GLY A 81 16.98 2.20 3.30
N ALA A 82 16.62 2.35 2.02
CA ALA A 82 15.43 3.11 1.64
C ALA A 82 14.16 2.47 2.20
N LYS A 83 13.09 3.26 2.27
CA LYS A 83 11.74 2.80 2.64
C LYS A 83 10.73 3.32 1.64
N VAL A 84 9.67 2.56 1.43
CA VAL A 84 8.57 2.98 0.54
C VAL A 84 7.80 4.12 1.19
N THR A 85 7.66 5.26 0.49
CA THR A 85 6.90 6.43 0.97
C THR A 85 5.58 6.63 0.22
N GLU A 86 5.45 6.05 -0.97
CA GLU A 86 4.22 6.04 -1.77
C GLU A 86 4.15 4.75 -2.60
N MET A 87 2.97 4.16 -2.71
CA MET A 87 2.73 2.96 -3.49
C MET A 87 1.40 3.07 -4.24
N HIS A 88 1.43 2.89 -5.56
CA HIS A 88 0.23 2.65 -6.35
C HIS A 88 -0.13 1.17 -6.27
N LEU A 89 -1.40 0.87 -6.05
CA LEU A 89 -1.96 -0.46 -5.83
C LEU A 89 -3.01 -0.78 -6.88
N LEU A 90 -3.02 -2.03 -7.34
CA LEU A 90 -4.15 -2.65 -8.03
C LEU A 90 -4.80 -3.62 -7.05
N PHE A 91 -6.07 -3.42 -6.76
CA PHE A 91 -6.86 -4.27 -5.88
C PHE A 91 -7.98 -4.89 -6.70
N ARG A 92 -8.16 -6.21 -6.59
CA ARG A 92 -9.24 -6.94 -7.27
C ARG A 92 -10.04 -7.79 -6.30
N ALA A 93 -11.35 -7.79 -6.51
CA ALA A 93 -12.31 -8.65 -5.82
C ALA A 93 -13.35 -9.14 -6.84
N GLY A 94 -13.19 -10.38 -7.31
CA GLY A 94 -13.96 -10.93 -8.41
C GLY A 94 -13.69 -10.18 -9.72
N GLU A 95 -14.75 -9.68 -10.35
CA GLU A 95 -14.68 -8.91 -11.60
C GLU A 95 -14.42 -7.41 -11.37
N LEU A 96 -14.32 -6.97 -10.12
CA LEU A 96 -14.13 -5.57 -9.76
C LEU A 96 -12.66 -5.26 -9.53
N GLU A 97 -12.15 -4.23 -10.21
CA GLU A 97 -10.78 -3.74 -10.07
C GLU A 97 -10.76 -2.27 -9.62
N TRP A 98 -9.94 -1.98 -8.61
CA TRP A 98 -9.62 -0.63 -8.15
C TRP A 98 -8.15 -0.34 -8.40
N ARG A 99 -7.86 0.94 -8.69
CA ARG A 99 -6.50 1.46 -8.77
C ARG A 99 -6.39 2.70 -7.91
N PHE A 100 -5.41 2.78 -7.04
CA PHE A 100 -5.23 3.93 -6.15
C PHE A 100 -3.80 3.99 -5.63
N SER A 101 -3.39 5.15 -5.13
CA SER A 101 -2.10 5.34 -4.47
C SER A 101 -2.29 5.61 -3.00
N VAL A 102 -1.39 5.06 -2.17
CA VAL A 102 -1.33 5.34 -0.73
C VAL A 102 -0.02 6.06 -0.42
N LYS A 103 -0.11 7.19 0.27
CA LYS A 103 1.06 7.91 0.81
C LYS A 103 1.28 7.49 2.26
N GLY A 104 2.48 7.01 2.60
CA GLY A 104 2.74 6.39 3.90
C GLY A 104 2.52 7.35 5.08
N GLU A 105 3.14 8.52 5.03
CA GLU A 105 3.13 9.53 6.10
C GLU A 105 1.74 10.01 6.54
N SER A 106 0.75 9.99 5.65
CA SER A 106 -0.62 10.44 5.90
C SER A 106 -1.68 9.35 5.79
N LEU A 107 -1.31 8.17 5.26
CA LEU A 107 -2.21 7.14 4.73
C LEU A 107 -3.24 7.69 3.74
N SER A 108 -2.98 8.84 3.12
CA SER A 108 -3.91 9.45 2.19
C SER A 108 -4.02 8.61 0.92
N ILE A 109 -5.25 8.45 0.45
CA ILE A 109 -5.58 7.75 -0.78
C ILE A 109 -5.71 8.78 -1.90
N SER A 110 -5.00 8.57 -3.01
CA SER A 110 -5.04 9.45 -4.17
C SER A 110 -5.18 8.65 -5.46
N SER A 111 -5.51 9.32 -6.57
CA SER A 111 -5.68 8.70 -7.90
C SER A 111 -6.67 7.52 -7.95
N LEU A 112 -7.64 7.47 -7.03
CA LEU A 112 -8.62 6.40 -6.95
C LEU A 112 -9.46 6.31 -8.23
N LYS A 113 -9.31 5.19 -8.93
CA LYS A 113 -10.20 4.71 -9.99
C LYS A 113 -10.94 3.51 -9.43
N THR A 114 -12.26 3.61 -9.42
CA THR A 114 -13.16 2.51 -9.03
C THR A 114 -13.51 1.67 -10.26
N PRO A 115 -14.08 0.48 -10.07
CA PRO A 115 -14.73 -0.28 -11.14
C PRO A 115 -15.72 0.56 -11.93
N GLN A 116 -15.92 0.15 -13.18
CA GLN A 116 -16.91 0.77 -14.06
C GLN A 116 -18.32 0.41 -13.58
N THR A 117 -19.12 1.44 -13.31
CA THR A 117 -20.54 1.29 -12.95
C THR A 117 -21.41 1.31 -14.21
N ALA A 118 -22.67 0.90 -14.08
CA ALA A 118 -23.64 1.01 -15.16
C ALA A 118 -23.82 2.47 -15.61
N LYS A 119 -24.25 2.65 -16.86
CA LYS A 119 -24.60 3.98 -17.37
C LYS A 119 -25.91 4.42 -16.74
N LEU A 120 -26.00 5.70 -16.41
CA LEU A 120 -27.24 6.35 -16.00
C LEU A 120 -28.16 6.49 -17.23
N GLU A 121 -29.33 5.86 -17.20
CA GLU A 121 -30.30 5.92 -18.30
C GLU A 121 -31.45 6.89 -18.00
N SER A 122 -31.76 7.10 -16.71
CA SER A 122 -32.82 7.98 -16.24
C SER A 122 -32.42 8.75 -14.96
N ALA A 123 -33.26 9.71 -14.56
CA ALA A 123 -33.09 10.43 -13.30
C ALA A 123 -33.33 9.54 -12.06
N GLU A 124 -34.11 8.47 -12.21
CA GLU A 124 -34.42 7.51 -11.14
C GLU A 124 -33.20 6.63 -10.81
N ASP A 125 -32.30 6.41 -11.78
CA ASP A 125 -31.06 5.63 -11.59
C ASP A 125 -29.98 6.38 -10.79
N ILE A 126 -30.12 7.70 -10.62
CA ILE A 126 -29.09 8.55 -9.99
C ILE A 126 -28.84 8.13 -8.55
N GLU A 127 -29.89 7.87 -7.78
CA GLU A 127 -29.77 7.46 -6.38
C GLU A 127 -28.98 6.16 -6.25
N GLY A 128 -29.32 5.15 -7.06
CA GLY A 128 -28.62 3.87 -7.09
C GLY A 128 -27.14 4.02 -7.45
N ALA A 129 -26.83 4.81 -8.48
CA ALA A 129 -25.45 5.04 -8.90
C ALA A 129 -24.62 5.79 -7.83
N VAL A 130 -25.23 6.71 -7.09
CA VAL A 130 -24.57 7.40 -5.97
C VAL A 130 -24.26 6.42 -4.85
N LEU A 131 -25.22 5.57 -4.45
CA LEU A 131 -25.02 4.56 -3.42
C LEU A 131 -23.95 3.54 -3.82
N GLU A 132 -23.95 3.08 -5.07
CA GLU A 132 -22.91 2.21 -5.62
C GLU A 132 -21.55 2.89 -5.54
N LYS A 133 -21.45 4.16 -5.93
CA LYS A 133 -20.18 4.90 -5.89
C LYS A 133 -19.66 5.06 -4.47
N ILE A 134 -20.53 5.35 -3.50
CA ILE A 134 -20.17 5.42 -2.07
C ILE A 134 -19.59 4.09 -1.62
N TYR A 135 -20.28 2.98 -1.93
CA TYR A 135 -19.81 1.63 -1.61
C TYR A 135 -18.40 1.36 -2.18
N LEU A 136 -18.17 1.68 -3.47
CA LEU A 136 -16.90 1.45 -4.14
C LEU A 136 -15.75 2.27 -3.53
N VAL A 137 -16.01 3.49 -3.05
CA VAL A 137 -15.01 4.34 -2.38
C VAL A 137 -14.76 3.84 -0.96
N GLU A 138 -15.82 3.57 -0.19
CA GLU A 138 -15.70 3.06 1.18
C GLU A 138 -14.92 1.76 1.26
N ARG A 139 -15.08 0.87 0.26
CA ARG A 139 -14.37 -0.40 0.22
C ARG A 139 -12.85 -0.21 0.22
N VAL A 140 -12.34 0.75 -0.57
CA VAL A 140 -10.90 1.04 -0.62
C VAL A 140 -10.41 1.67 0.68
N VAL A 141 -11.19 2.57 1.29
CA VAL A 141 -10.86 3.14 2.60
C VAL A 141 -10.76 2.03 3.65
N LYS A 142 -11.78 1.16 3.74
CA LYS A 142 -11.83 0.03 4.67
C LYS A 142 -10.66 -0.94 4.44
N LEU A 143 -10.32 -1.23 3.17
CA LEU A 143 -9.17 -2.07 2.84
C LEU A 143 -7.86 -1.50 3.41
N VAL A 144 -7.57 -0.22 3.17
CA VAL A 144 -6.35 0.44 3.68
C VAL A 144 -6.33 0.46 5.20
N GLU A 145 -7.46 0.75 5.85
CA GLU A 145 -7.58 0.70 7.31
C GLU A 145 -7.30 -0.69 7.87
N GLN A 146 -7.84 -1.75 7.27
CA GLN A 146 -7.64 -3.12 7.74
C GLN A 146 -6.21 -3.62 7.48
N LEU A 147 -5.62 -3.31 6.34
CA LEU A 147 -4.21 -3.60 6.06
C LEU A 147 -3.29 -2.91 7.08
N TYR A 148 -3.55 -1.64 7.38
CA TYR A 148 -2.79 -0.91 8.39
C TYR A 148 -3.03 -1.47 9.80
N ALA A 149 -4.26 -1.86 10.14
CA ALA A 149 -4.56 -2.48 11.43
C ALA A 149 -3.84 -3.84 11.60
N GLN A 150 -3.74 -4.65 10.54
CA GLN A 150 -2.93 -5.86 10.55
C GLN A 150 -1.45 -5.57 10.75
N PHE A 151 -0.88 -4.63 9.98
CA PHE A 151 0.49 -4.17 10.16
C PHE A 151 0.74 -3.70 11.59
N ALA A 152 -0.14 -2.87 12.15
CA ALA A 152 0.00 -2.33 13.50
C ALA A 152 0.05 -3.43 14.56
N ARG A 153 -0.74 -4.50 14.40
CA ARG A 153 -0.66 -5.68 15.29
C ARG A 153 0.71 -6.36 15.20
N HIS A 154 1.23 -6.58 13.99
CA HIS A 154 2.58 -7.13 13.81
C HIS A 154 3.65 -6.20 14.37
N ARG A 155 3.51 -4.89 14.15
CA ARG A 155 4.50 -3.88 14.56
C ARG A 155 4.61 -3.74 16.07
N LEU A 156 3.52 -3.99 16.79
CA LEU A 156 3.45 -4.00 18.25
C LEU A 156 3.82 -5.35 18.86
N ASP A 157 4.03 -6.39 18.05
CA ASP A 157 4.49 -7.69 18.54
C ASP A 157 5.91 -7.56 19.12
N PRO A 158 6.19 -8.08 20.34
CA PRO A 158 7.51 -8.03 20.95
C PRO A 158 8.63 -8.66 20.10
N ASP A 159 8.28 -9.57 19.19
CA ASP A 159 9.21 -10.23 18.29
C ASP A 159 9.32 -9.57 16.91
N TRP A 160 8.73 -8.38 16.69
CA TRP A 160 8.78 -7.64 15.42
C TRP A 160 10.19 -7.60 14.81
N ASP A 161 11.19 -7.18 15.59
CA ASP A 161 12.57 -7.06 15.11
C ASP A 161 13.22 -8.43 14.84
N LYS A 162 12.93 -9.43 15.68
CA LYS A 162 13.54 -10.76 15.60
C LYS A 162 12.95 -11.63 14.50
N LYS A 163 11.66 -11.46 14.21
CA LYS A 163 10.92 -12.26 13.24
C LYS A 163 10.63 -11.47 11.97
N THR A 164 9.79 -10.45 12.04
CA THR A 164 9.25 -9.77 10.86
C THR A 164 10.33 -8.97 10.14
N VAL A 165 11.10 -8.14 10.85
CA VAL A 165 12.19 -7.36 10.23
C VAL A 165 13.26 -8.30 9.66
N HIS A 166 13.59 -9.39 10.35
CA HIS A 166 14.54 -10.37 9.85
C HIS A 166 14.07 -11.03 8.54
N ARG A 167 12.78 -11.40 8.44
CA ARG A 167 12.18 -11.97 7.23
C ARG A 167 12.15 -10.95 6.08
N ILE A 168 11.75 -9.72 6.34
CA ILE A 168 11.79 -8.64 5.34
C ILE A 168 13.22 -8.45 4.82
N MET A 169 14.23 -8.42 5.71
CA MET A 169 15.63 -8.29 5.29
C MET A 169 16.13 -9.49 4.50
N ALA A 170 15.68 -10.70 4.84
CA ALA A 170 16.01 -11.90 4.07
C ALA A 170 15.41 -11.85 2.66
N TRP A 171 14.14 -11.47 2.53
CA TRP A 171 13.46 -11.25 1.25
C TRP A 171 14.17 -10.19 0.40
N ILE A 172 14.48 -9.01 0.97
CA ILE A 172 15.24 -7.95 0.28
C ILE A 172 16.58 -8.46 -0.27
N ARG A 173 17.27 -9.35 0.45
CA ARG A 173 18.58 -9.89 0.02
C ARG A 173 18.47 -10.95 -1.08
N GLN A 174 17.38 -11.71 -1.10
CA GLN A 174 17.15 -12.73 -2.12
C GLN A 174 16.68 -12.12 -3.44
N GLY A 175 16.13 -10.91 -3.37
CA GLY A 175 15.37 -10.29 -4.45
C GLY A 175 13.94 -10.83 -4.44
N PRO A 176 12.91 -9.99 -4.57
CA PRO A 176 11.57 -10.48 -4.84
C PRO A 176 11.59 -11.30 -6.13
N ALA A 177 10.72 -12.31 -6.20
CA ALA A 177 10.56 -13.08 -7.42
C ALA A 177 10.25 -12.10 -8.57
N ALA A 178 11.02 -12.18 -9.65
CA ALA A 178 10.65 -11.49 -10.87
C ALA A 178 9.32 -12.10 -11.35
N ASP A 179 8.30 -11.25 -11.54
CA ASP A 179 7.03 -11.62 -12.18
C ASP A 179 7.25 -12.20 -13.58
#